data_AF-A0A8H4ETC4-F1
#
_entry.id   AF-A0A8H4ETC4-F1
#
_cell.length_a   1.000
_cell.length_b   1.000
_cell.length_c   1.000
_cell.angle_alpha   90.00
_cell.angle_beta   90.00
_cell.angle_gamma   90.00
#
_symmetry.space_group_name_H-M   'P 1'
#
loop_
_entity.id
_entity.type
_entity.pdbx_description
1 polymer ?
#
loop_
_entity_poly.entity_id
_entity_poly.type
_entity_poly.pdbx_seq_one_letter_code
_entity_poly.pdbx_strand_id
1 'polypeptide(L)'
;MYYPIYAEQHHPLATLWEVDDTEVPNLLERERTLIAYDKTLNSILQQADFISSFGGTYIDIFENHIVVNTVDSSKVNDLLALPQIKPIESFLSFKEASNSMSRLQYNFDQIVQQVNLIRPPLVIVYTDMIDNNNVIYVPNVASYTEFLDATKPFDPIVIDISDPSSSQNLAQSRRNVNPRSFKVKVLGGDGLYNDRAGTCSVGFWRPIFTNWIHGI
;
A
#
# COMPACT_ATOMS: atom_id res chain seq x y z
N MET A 1 -23.28 -46.42 9.07
CA MET A 1 -22.91 -45.20 9.82
C MET A 1 -22.01 -44.40 8.90
N TYR A 2 -22.57 -43.41 8.21
CA TYR A 2 -21.84 -42.56 7.27
C TYR A 2 -21.17 -41.46 8.11
N TYR A 3 -19.84 -41.47 8.18
CA TYR A 3 -19.12 -40.29 8.65
C TYR A 3 -19.04 -39.34 7.46
N PRO A 4 -19.66 -38.14 7.51
CA PRO A 4 -19.33 -37.12 6.53
C PRO A 4 -17.85 -36.80 6.74
N ILE A 5 -17.04 -37.15 5.74
CA ILE A 5 -15.68 -36.63 5.63
C ILE A 5 -15.89 -35.15 5.33
N TYR A 6 -15.95 -34.33 6.39
CA TYR A 6 -15.66 -32.91 6.24
C TYR A 6 -14.21 -32.86 5.80
N ALA A 7 -13.98 -32.80 4.49
CA ALA A 7 -12.76 -32.19 4.01
C ALA A 7 -12.76 -30.80 4.63
N GLU A 8 -11.78 -30.50 5.48
CA GLU A 8 -11.44 -29.12 5.82
C GLU A 8 -11.19 -28.41 4.50
N GLN A 9 -12.24 -27.83 3.92
CA GLN A 9 -12.11 -26.77 2.96
C GLN A 9 -11.61 -25.62 3.82
N HIS A 10 -10.29 -25.42 3.81
CA HIS A 10 -9.72 -24.15 4.27
C HIS A 10 -9.67 -23.30 3.03
N HIS A 11 -10.70 -22.48 2.84
CA HIS A 11 -10.74 -21.50 1.76
C HIS A 11 -9.42 -20.71 1.79
N PRO A 12 -8.70 -20.53 0.66
CA PRO A 12 -7.38 -19.90 0.68
C PRO A 12 -7.37 -18.51 1.34
N LEU A 13 -8.47 -17.75 1.21
CA LEU A 13 -8.63 -16.48 1.94
C LEU A 13 -8.84 -16.66 3.45
N ALA A 14 -9.54 -17.71 3.89
CA ALA A 14 -9.68 -18.01 5.31
C ALA A 14 -8.31 -18.32 5.93
N THR A 15 -7.49 -19.13 5.25
CA THR A 15 -6.10 -19.38 5.65
C THR A 15 -5.26 -18.10 5.62
N LEU A 16 -5.36 -17.30 4.55
CA LEU A 16 -4.59 -16.05 4.41
C LEU A 16 -4.94 -15.02 5.50
N TRP A 17 -6.22 -14.96 5.86
CA TRP A 17 -6.73 -14.04 6.86
C TRP A 17 -6.77 -14.66 8.26
N GLU A 18 -6.42 -15.93 8.44
CA GLU A 18 -6.54 -16.64 9.72
C GLU A 18 -7.92 -16.46 10.37
N VAL A 19 -8.97 -16.65 9.57
CA VAL A 19 -10.37 -16.59 10.01
C VAL A 19 -11.06 -17.90 9.65
N ASP A 20 -12.25 -18.13 10.21
CA ASP A 20 -13.07 -19.27 9.79
C ASP A 20 -13.57 -19.06 8.35
N ASP A 21 -13.71 -20.15 7.59
CA ASP A 21 -14.27 -20.15 6.24
C ASP A 21 -15.63 -19.44 6.15
N THR A 22 -16.43 -19.52 7.22
CA THR A 22 -17.74 -18.86 7.32
C THR A 22 -17.66 -17.34 7.42
N GLU A 23 -16.52 -16.77 7.82
CA GLU A 23 -16.31 -15.32 7.93
C GLU A 23 -15.93 -14.68 6.59
N VAL A 24 -15.34 -15.45 5.67
CA VAL A 24 -14.81 -14.97 4.40
C VAL A 24 -15.83 -14.17 3.57
N PRO A 25 -17.10 -14.63 3.38
CA PRO A 25 -18.08 -13.87 2.61
C PRO A 25 -18.34 -12.46 3.16
N ASN A 26 -18.44 -12.34 4.49
CA ASN A 26 -18.71 -11.05 5.16
C ASN A 26 -17.51 -10.11 5.05
N LEU A 27 -16.29 -10.63 5.17
CA LEU A 27 -15.06 -9.84 5.01
C LEU A 27 -14.89 -9.33 3.57
N LEU A 28 -15.26 -10.13 2.57
CA LEU A 28 -15.25 -9.72 1.17
C LEU A 28 -16.29 -8.62 0.89
N GLU A 29 -17.50 -8.73 1.45
CA GLU A 29 -18.52 -7.70 1.31
C GLU A 29 -18.09 -6.38 1.98
N ARG A 30 -17.49 -6.49 3.16
CA ARG A 30 -16.90 -5.36 3.88
C ARG A 30 -15.78 -4.70 3.08
N GLU A 31 -14.83 -5.47 2.57
CA GLU A 31 -13.72 -4.96 1.76
C GLU A 31 -14.24 -4.19 0.54
N ARG A 32 -15.20 -4.74 -0.21
CA ARG A 32 -15.82 -4.04 -1.35
C ARG A 32 -16.45 -2.71 -0.96
N THR A 33 -17.12 -2.68 0.19
CA THR A 33 -17.78 -1.48 0.71
C THR A 33 -16.74 -0.41 1.08
N LEU A 34 -15.69 -0.80 1.83
CA LEU A 34 -14.61 0.10 2.23
C LEU A 34 -13.83 0.62 1.01
N ILE A 35 -13.58 -0.21 -0.01
CA ILE A 35 -12.96 0.23 -1.28
C ILE A 35 -13.80 1.32 -1.96
N ALA A 36 -15.12 1.17 -1.99
CA ALA A 36 -16.00 2.17 -2.60
C ALA A 36 -16.00 3.50 -1.84
N TYR A 37 -15.98 3.45 -0.51
CA TYR A 37 -15.87 4.63 0.35
C TYR A 37 -14.50 5.30 0.22
N ASP A 38 -13.45 4.50 0.23
CA ASP A 38 -12.08 4.98 0.11
C ASP A 38 -11.81 5.67 -1.24
N LYS A 39 -12.42 5.18 -2.32
CA LYS A 39 -12.39 5.85 -3.63
C LYS A 39 -13.02 7.26 -3.57
N THR A 40 -14.15 7.40 -2.88
CA THR A 40 -14.82 8.69 -2.68
C THR A 40 -13.94 9.62 -1.86
N LEU A 41 -13.43 9.13 -0.73
CA LEU A 41 -12.56 9.88 0.16
C LEU A 41 -11.27 10.33 -0.54
N ASN A 42 -10.57 9.44 -1.23
CA ASN A 42 -9.32 9.78 -1.93
C ASN A 42 -9.50 10.85 -3.00
N SER A 43 -10.65 10.85 -3.70
CA SER A 43 -10.95 11.90 -4.69
C SER A 43 -11.10 13.29 -4.04
N ILE A 44 -11.48 13.35 -2.76
CA ILE A 44 -11.57 14.58 -1.98
C ILE A 44 -10.19 14.96 -1.42
N LEU A 45 -9.45 14.00 -0.87
CA LEU A 45 -8.13 14.26 -0.28
C LEU A 45 -7.08 14.72 -1.30
N GLN A 46 -7.26 14.38 -2.59
CA GLN A 46 -6.41 14.87 -3.68
C GLN A 46 -6.67 16.34 -4.07
N GLN A 47 -7.72 16.97 -3.54
CA GLN A 47 -8.01 18.37 -3.85
C GLN A 47 -7.02 19.30 -3.15
N ALA A 48 -6.80 20.49 -3.75
CA ALA A 48 -5.82 21.45 -3.28
C ALA A 48 -5.98 21.83 -1.80
N ASP A 49 -7.22 21.87 -1.31
CA ASP A 49 -7.54 22.23 0.08
C ASP A 49 -7.15 21.16 1.11
N PHE A 50 -6.88 19.92 0.67
CA PHE A 50 -6.67 18.77 1.55
C PHE A 50 -5.35 18.02 1.31
N ILE A 51 -4.78 18.09 0.11
CA ILE A 51 -3.61 17.29 -0.31
C ILE A 51 -2.35 17.55 0.53
N SER A 52 -2.24 18.73 1.15
CA SER A 52 -1.14 19.06 2.08
C SER A 52 -1.43 18.72 3.54
N SER A 53 -2.69 18.44 3.89
CA SER A 53 -3.15 18.25 5.27
C SER A 53 -3.36 16.78 5.61
N PHE A 54 -3.48 15.92 4.60
CA PHE A 54 -3.63 14.48 4.75
C PHE A 54 -2.53 13.72 4.02
N GLY A 55 -2.18 12.55 4.55
CA GLY A 55 -1.10 11.67 4.11
C GLY A 55 -1.59 10.40 3.40
N GLY A 56 -2.81 10.43 2.86
CA GLY A 56 -3.46 9.29 2.19
C GLY A 56 -4.24 8.40 3.15
N THR A 57 -4.68 7.26 2.64
CA THR A 57 -5.54 6.33 3.37
C THR A 57 -5.11 4.88 3.18
N TYR A 58 -5.54 4.02 4.10
CA TYR A 58 -5.53 2.58 3.91
C TYR A 58 -6.74 1.92 4.57
N ILE A 59 -7.10 0.74 4.09
CA ILE A 59 -8.27 0.00 4.57
C ILE A 59 -7.83 -1.01 5.63
N ASP A 60 -8.43 -0.93 6.81
CA ASP A 60 -8.39 -2.00 7.80
C ASP A 60 -9.70 -2.80 7.73
N ILE A 61 -9.66 -3.91 6.99
CA ILE A 61 -10.82 -4.78 6.81
C ILE A 61 -11.24 -5.47 8.12
N PHE A 62 -10.33 -5.70 9.06
CA PHE A 62 -10.63 -6.43 10.29
C PHE A 62 -11.31 -5.51 11.30
N GLU A 63 -10.82 -4.27 11.38
CA GLU A 63 -11.40 -3.22 12.22
C GLU A 63 -12.53 -2.43 11.54
N ASN A 64 -12.89 -2.80 10.30
CA ASN A 64 -14.01 -2.24 9.54
C ASN A 64 -13.94 -0.71 9.36
N HIS A 65 -12.75 -0.18 9.08
CA HIS A 65 -12.58 1.26 8.86
C HIS A 65 -11.50 1.57 7.82
N ILE A 66 -11.54 2.80 7.35
CA ILE A 66 -10.51 3.44 6.54
C ILE A 66 -9.70 4.32 7.48
N VAL A 67 -8.41 4.06 7.58
CA VAL A 67 -7.50 4.92 8.31
C VAL A 67 -7.08 6.06 7.41
N VAL A 68 -7.21 7.27 7.92
CA VAL A 68 -6.84 8.53 7.27
C VAL A 68 -5.61 9.09 7.96
N ASN A 69 -4.49 9.08 7.26
CA ASN A 69 -3.25 9.70 7.74
C ASN A 69 -3.43 11.22 7.75
N THR A 70 -3.25 11.83 8.91
CA THR A 70 -3.59 13.23 9.17
C THR A 70 -2.33 13.98 9.59
N VAL A 71 -1.93 14.96 8.79
CA VAL A 71 -0.77 15.83 9.05
C VAL A 71 -1.23 17.09 9.77
N ASP A 72 -2.39 17.62 9.39
CA ASP A 72 -3.00 18.79 10.01
C ASP A 72 -4.39 18.43 10.56
N SER A 73 -4.45 18.20 11.87
CA SER A 73 -5.68 17.82 12.57
C SER A 73 -6.75 18.91 12.55
N SER A 74 -6.39 20.17 12.29
CA SER A 74 -7.37 21.25 12.17
C SER A 74 -8.29 21.07 10.96
N LYS A 75 -7.85 20.33 9.93
CA LYS A 75 -8.62 20.03 8.72
C LYS A 75 -9.57 18.85 8.82
N VAL A 76 -9.54 18.10 9.92
CA VAL A 76 -10.44 16.96 10.13
C VAL A 76 -11.90 17.43 10.16
N ASN A 77 -12.20 18.51 10.89
CA ASN A 77 -13.57 19.03 10.96
C ASN A 77 -14.06 19.57 9.61
N ASP A 78 -13.17 20.21 8.83
CA ASP A 78 -13.49 20.67 7.48
C ASP A 78 -13.87 19.50 6.57
N LEU A 79 -13.10 18.40 6.61
CA LEU A 79 -13.38 17.18 5.86
C LEU A 79 -14.71 16.54 6.29
N LEU A 80 -14.92 16.39 7.60
CA LEU A 80 -16.13 15.80 8.16
C LEU A 80 -17.38 16.66 7.94
N ALA A 81 -17.24 17.96 7.67
CA ALA A 81 -18.36 18.83 7.32
C ALA A 81 -18.88 18.60 5.89
N LEU A 82 -18.12 17.92 5.03
CA LEU A 82 -18.51 17.70 3.64
C LEU A 82 -19.71 16.74 3.52
N PRO A 83 -20.76 17.10 2.76
CA PRO A 83 -21.92 16.23 2.57
C PRO A 83 -21.58 14.86 1.97
N GLN A 84 -20.53 14.77 1.16
CA GLN A 84 -20.07 13.52 0.56
C GLN A 84 -19.38 12.58 1.56
N ILE A 85 -18.87 13.12 2.67
CA ILE A 85 -18.20 12.35 3.73
C ILE A 85 -19.19 11.87 4.78
N LYS A 86 -20.29 12.60 5.01
CA LYS A 86 -21.31 12.25 6.02
C LYS A 86 -21.79 10.79 5.98
N PRO A 87 -22.03 10.17 4.80
CA PRO A 87 -22.48 8.77 4.75
C PRO A 87 -21.41 7.75 5.18
N ILE A 88 -20.14 8.14 5.18
CA ILE A 88 -19.00 7.24 5.44
C ILE A 88 -18.25 7.58 6.73
N GLU A 89 -18.63 8.65 7.43
CA GLU A 89 -17.96 9.17 8.63
C GLU A 89 -17.72 8.12 9.72
N SER A 90 -18.69 7.21 9.95
CA SER A 90 -18.56 6.14 10.94
C SER A 90 -17.53 5.07 10.59
N PHE A 91 -17.04 5.06 9.35
CA PHE A 91 -16.00 4.14 8.87
C PHE A 91 -14.63 4.82 8.82
N LEU A 92 -14.48 6.07 9.27
CA LEU A 92 -13.21 6.78 9.22
C LEU A 92 -12.51 6.74 10.58
N SER A 93 -11.22 6.43 10.57
CA SER A 93 -10.32 6.51 11.72
C SER A 93 -9.17 7.44 11.36
N PHE A 94 -8.87 8.43 12.20
CA PHE A 94 -7.82 9.41 11.92
C PHE A 94 -6.56 9.06 12.73
N LYS A 95 -5.42 8.96 12.03
CA LYS A 95 -4.09 8.64 12.59
C LYS A 95 -3.15 9.80 12.30
N GLU A 96 -2.34 10.22 13.28
CA GLU A 96 -1.31 11.24 13.05
C GLU A 96 -0.25 10.76 12.05
N ALA A 97 0.20 11.67 11.20
CA ALA A 97 1.09 11.39 10.08
C ALA A 97 2.12 12.50 9.89
N SER A 98 3.31 12.16 9.39
CA SER A 98 4.41 13.12 9.19
C SER A 98 4.47 13.67 7.77
N ASN A 99 4.06 12.88 6.77
CA ASN A 99 4.13 13.23 5.37
C ASN A 99 2.73 13.41 4.79
N SER A 100 2.50 14.57 4.16
CA SER A 100 1.29 14.80 3.37
C SER A 100 1.35 14.03 2.05
N MET A 101 0.22 13.86 1.38
CA MET A 101 0.15 13.28 0.04
C MET A 101 1.00 14.07 -0.95
N SER A 102 0.98 15.40 -0.88
CA SER A 102 1.82 16.24 -1.72
C SER A 102 3.32 15.98 -1.50
N ARG A 103 3.74 15.79 -0.24
CA ARG A 103 5.13 15.47 0.09
C ARG A 103 5.52 14.06 -0.34
N LEU A 104 4.67 13.07 -0.08
CA LEU A 104 4.86 11.68 -0.52
C LEU A 104 4.98 11.58 -2.04
N GLN A 105 4.14 12.32 -2.78
CA GLN A 105 4.19 12.35 -4.24
C GLN A 105 5.48 13.02 -4.73
N TYR A 106 5.84 14.17 -4.17
CA TYR A 106 7.08 14.86 -4.53
C TYR A 106 8.31 13.96 -4.29
N ASN A 107 8.42 13.37 -3.11
CA ASN A 107 9.52 12.49 -2.75
C ASN A 107 9.58 11.26 -3.68
N PHE A 108 8.43 10.62 -3.95
CA PHE A 108 8.34 9.51 -4.90
C PHE A 108 8.87 9.89 -6.28
N ASP A 109 8.39 11.01 -6.84
CA ASP A 109 8.79 11.48 -8.17
C ASP A 109 10.30 11.76 -8.24
N GLN A 110 10.88 12.33 -7.17
CA GLN A 110 12.31 12.56 -7.09
C GLN A 110 13.12 11.25 -6.98
N ILE A 111 12.65 10.27 -6.22
CA ILE A 111 13.29 8.95 -6.16
C ILE A 111 13.25 8.26 -7.53
N VAL A 112 12.11 8.31 -8.23
CA VAL A 112 11.96 7.77 -9.59
C VAL A 112 12.92 8.47 -10.57
N GLN A 113 13.16 9.78 -10.42
CA GLN A 113 14.20 10.47 -11.20
C GLN A 113 15.59 9.88 -10.95
N GLN A 114 15.95 9.58 -9.69
CA GLN A 114 17.23 8.92 -9.39
C GLN A 114 17.32 7.52 -9.99
N VAL A 115 16.23 6.75 -10.00
CA VAL A 115 16.18 5.43 -10.67
C VAL A 115 16.51 5.57 -12.17
N ASN A 116 15.94 6.56 -12.85
CA ASN A 116 16.18 6.77 -14.27
C ASN A 116 17.60 7.25 -14.60
N LEU A 117 18.20 8.04 -13.71
CA LEU A 117 19.55 8.59 -13.86
C LEU A 117 20.63 7.54 -13.59
N ILE A 118 20.53 6.85 -12.45
CA ILE A 118 21.56 5.93 -11.95
C ILE A 118 21.39 4.53 -12.55
N ARG A 119 20.15 4.17 -12.91
CA ARG A 119 19.78 2.85 -13.47
C ARG A 119 20.26 1.68 -12.61
N PRO A 120 19.89 1.63 -11.32
CA PRO A 120 20.26 0.52 -10.47
C PRO A 120 19.70 -0.81 -11.02
N PRO A 121 20.40 -1.96 -10.85
CA PRO A 121 20.02 -3.22 -11.53
C PRO A 121 18.63 -3.76 -11.16
N LEU A 122 18.24 -3.64 -9.89
CA LEU A 122 16.94 -4.07 -9.38
C LEU A 122 16.53 -3.20 -8.20
N VAL A 123 15.47 -2.43 -8.36
CA VAL A 123 14.89 -1.60 -7.30
C VAL A 123 13.37 -1.63 -7.42
N ILE A 124 12.68 -1.68 -6.28
CA ILE A 124 11.23 -1.47 -6.21
C ILE A 124 10.99 -0.25 -5.35
N VAL A 125 10.21 0.69 -5.86
CA VAL A 125 9.84 1.93 -5.17
C VAL A 125 8.32 2.02 -5.12
N TYR A 126 7.76 2.29 -3.94
CA TYR A 126 6.32 2.55 -3.77
C TYR A 126 6.08 3.46 -2.57
N THR A 127 4.83 3.90 -2.38
CA THR A 127 4.40 4.63 -1.19
C THR A 127 3.63 3.69 -0.29
N ASP A 128 4.11 3.52 0.94
CA ASP A 128 3.42 2.73 1.96
C ASP A 128 2.53 3.66 2.79
N MET A 129 1.22 3.45 2.71
CA MET A 129 0.25 4.26 3.43
C MET A 129 0.14 3.87 4.91
N ILE A 130 0.58 2.68 5.32
CA ILE A 130 0.58 2.29 6.73
C ILE A 130 1.68 3.05 7.48
N ASP A 131 2.88 3.09 6.87
CA ASP A 131 4.04 3.81 7.37
C ASP A 131 4.07 5.30 7.01
N ASN A 132 3.17 5.74 6.12
CA ASN A 132 3.09 7.12 5.64
C ASN A 132 4.45 7.61 5.08
N ASN A 133 5.12 6.77 4.29
CA ASN A 133 6.41 7.10 3.69
C ASN A 133 6.62 6.41 2.33
N ASN A 134 7.60 6.87 1.56
CA ASN A 134 8.10 6.16 0.39
C ASN A 134 9.07 5.07 0.82
N VAL A 135 8.98 3.93 0.15
CA VAL A 135 9.72 2.71 0.49
C VAL A 135 10.54 2.27 -0.72
N ILE A 136 11.79 1.90 -0.46
CA ILE A 136 12.75 1.40 -1.45
C ILE A 136 13.18 -0.01 -1.04
N TYR A 137 12.96 -0.98 -1.91
CA TYR A 137 13.49 -2.33 -1.76
C TYR A 137 14.68 -2.56 -2.68
N VAL A 138 15.76 -3.10 -2.11
CA VAL A 138 16.98 -3.49 -2.82
C VAL A 138 17.46 -4.87 -2.36
N PRO A 139 18.07 -5.69 -3.23
CA PRO A 139 18.53 -7.03 -2.88
C PRO A 139 19.79 -7.06 -2.01
N ASN A 140 20.56 -5.97 -1.91
CA ASN A 140 21.70 -5.86 -1.01
C ASN A 140 22.04 -4.38 -0.86
N VAL A 141 21.77 -3.80 0.31
CA VAL A 141 21.97 -2.35 0.54
C VAL A 141 23.40 -1.91 0.22
N ALA A 142 24.40 -2.74 0.52
CA ALA A 142 25.81 -2.40 0.30
C ALA A 142 26.18 -2.26 -1.19
N SER A 143 25.41 -2.85 -2.11
CA SER A 143 25.64 -2.74 -3.56
C SER A 143 24.94 -1.54 -4.21
N TYR A 144 24.16 -0.77 -3.45
CA TYR A 144 23.30 0.31 -3.96
C TYR A 144 23.66 1.66 -3.35
N THR A 145 24.85 1.82 -2.77
CA THR A 145 25.24 3.03 -2.03
C THR A 145 25.06 4.31 -2.83
N GLU A 146 25.49 4.34 -4.10
CA GLU A 146 25.33 5.51 -4.98
C GLU A 146 23.86 5.94 -5.13
N PHE A 147 22.97 4.97 -5.40
CA PHE A 147 21.54 5.21 -5.53
C PHE A 147 20.92 5.64 -4.18
N LEU A 148 21.23 4.93 -3.10
CA LEU A 148 20.67 5.20 -1.79
C LEU A 148 21.12 6.56 -1.25
N ASP A 149 22.39 6.93 -1.43
CA ASP A 149 22.92 8.24 -1.07
C ASP A 149 22.22 9.36 -1.84
N ALA A 150 21.95 9.17 -3.14
CA ALA A 150 21.22 10.13 -3.96
C ALA A 150 19.74 10.29 -3.53
N THR A 151 19.14 9.26 -2.95
CA THR A 151 17.74 9.29 -2.48
C THR A 151 17.58 9.72 -1.03
N LYS A 152 18.67 9.77 -0.25
CA LYS A 152 18.67 10.14 1.17
C LYS A 152 17.96 11.47 1.50
N PRO A 153 18.04 12.55 0.68
CA PRO A 153 17.31 13.79 0.94
C PRO A 153 15.79 13.65 0.97
N PHE A 154 15.24 12.59 0.36
CA PHE A 154 13.81 12.31 0.31
C PHE A 154 13.33 11.39 1.45
N ASP A 155 14.24 10.99 2.35
CA ASP A 155 13.98 10.21 3.55
C ASP A 155 13.15 8.92 3.35
N PRO A 156 13.46 8.08 2.35
CA PRO A 156 12.73 6.83 2.13
C PRO A 156 13.06 5.79 3.20
N ILE A 157 12.11 4.89 3.48
CA ILE A 157 12.39 3.65 4.21
C ILE A 157 13.09 2.69 3.26
N VAL A 158 14.28 2.24 3.62
CA VAL A 158 15.08 1.31 2.80
C VAL A 158 15.01 -0.09 3.40
N ILE A 159 14.61 -1.07 2.59
CA ILE A 159 14.57 -2.48 2.98
C ILE A 159 15.50 -3.30 2.11
N ASP A 160 16.38 -4.03 2.78
CA ASP A 160 17.15 -5.09 2.17
C ASP A 160 16.25 -6.33 2.01
N ILE A 161 16.05 -6.79 0.78
CA ILE A 161 15.26 -7.99 0.47
C ILE A 161 16.01 -9.27 0.86
N SER A 162 17.35 -9.23 0.90
CA SER A 162 18.15 -10.39 1.25
C SER A 162 18.26 -10.60 2.75
N ASP A 163 17.90 -9.60 3.56
CA ASP A 163 17.83 -9.74 5.00
C ASP A 163 16.42 -10.26 5.43
N PRO A 164 16.33 -11.48 5.96
CA PRO A 164 15.06 -12.06 6.38
C PRO A 164 14.44 -11.30 7.57
N SER A 165 15.19 -10.47 8.30
CA SER A 165 14.68 -9.69 9.43
C SER A 165 14.09 -8.33 9.01
N SER A 166 14.67 -7.68 7.99
CA SER A 166 14.17 -6.42 7.42
C SER A 166 12.88 -6.62 6.62
N SER A 167 12.74 -7.76 5.94
CA SER A 167 11.49 -8.15 5.26
C SER A 167 10.33 -8.48 6.20
N GLN A 168 10.60 -8.73 7.49
CA GLN A 168 9.59 -9.04 8.51
C GLN A 168 9.04 -7.79 9.21
N ASN A 169 9.75 -6.66 9.18
CA ASN A 169 9.35 -5.45 9.93
C ASN A 169 8.30 -4.58 9.24
N LEU A 170 8.01 -4.79 7.94
CA LEU A 170 6.82 -4.22 7.27
C LEU A 170 5.58 -5.13 7.35
N ALA A 171 5.68 -6.21 8.13
CA ALA A 171 4.58 -7.13 8.40
C ALA A 171 4.12 -7.04 9.87
N GLN A 172 3.88 -5.83 10.38
CA GLN A 172 2.92 -5.70 11.47
C GLN A 172 1.53 -5.55 10.82
N SER A 173 0.99 -6.56 10.17
CA SER A 173 0.64 -7.86 10.71
C SER A 173 0.65 -8.88 9.58
N ARG A 174 1.33 -10.03 9.72
CA ARG A 174 0.82 -11.34 9.27
C ARG A 174 1.75 -12.49 9.68
N ARG A 175 1.29 -13.40 10.54
CA ARG A 175 0.45 -14.56 10.17
C ARG A 175 1.24 -15.57 9.33
N ASN A 176 1.48 -16.72 9.94
CA ASN A 176 2.50 -17.70 9.57
C ASN A 176 2.00 -18.60 8.42
N VAL A 177 1.85 -18.03 7.22
CA VAL A 177 1.54 -18.83 6.03
C VAL A 177 2.82 -19.52 5.56
N ASN A 178 2.81 -20.84 5.65
CA ASN A 178 3.92 -21.74 5.28
C ASN A 178 4.52 -21.36 3.91
N PRO A 179 5.80 -20.96 3.85
CA PRO A 179 6.38 -20.37 2.64
C PRO A 179 6.59 -21.45 1.58
N ARG A 180 5.69 -21.51 0.59
CA ARG A 180 6.07 -22.04 -0.72
C ARG A 180 7.04 -21.04 -1.36
N SER A 181 8.34 -21.23 -1.15
CA SER A 181 9.51 -20.68 -1.88
C SER A 181 9.43 -19.30 -2.58
N PHE A 182 8.64 -18.34 -2.10
CA PHE A 182 8.65 -16.96 -2.58
C PHE A 182 9.62 -16.16 -1.71
N LYS A 183 10.77 -15.79 -2.28
CA LYS A 183 11.81 -15.01 -1.58
C LYS A 183 11.42 -13.55 -1.34
N VAL A 184 10.37 -13.05 -1.99
CA VAL A 184 9.89 -11.67 -1.85
C VAL A 184 8.36 -11.70 -1.84
N LYS A 185 7.75 -11.19 -0.77
CA LYS A 185 6.31 -10.95 -0.71
C LYS A 185 6.08 -9.45 -0.88
N VAL A 186 5.75 -9.02 -2.09
CA VAL A 186 5.24 -7.67 -2.32
C VAL A 186 3.72 -7.79 -2.39
N LEU A 187 3.04 -7.53 -1.27
CA LEU A 187 1.58 -7.63 -1.18
C LEU A 187 0.98 -6.24 -1.37
N GLY A 188 1.04 -5.76 -2.61
CA GLY A 188 0.30 -4.59 -3.08
C GLY A 188 -0.17 -4.86 -4.51
N GLY A 189 -1.47 -5.12 -4.69
CA GLY A 189 -2.11 -5.22 -5.99
C GLY A 189 -2.60 -6.62 -6.44
N ASP A 190 -3.39 -6.60 -7.51
CA ASP A 190 -3.98 -7.76 -8.21
C ASP A 190 -2.91 -8.58 -8.95
N GLY A 191 -2.08 -9.32 -8.21
CA GLY A 191 -1.24 -10.39 -8.73
C GLY A 191 0.02 -9.97 -9.52
N LEU A 192 1.01 -10.85 -9.50
CA LEU A 192 2.27 -10.72 -10.24
C LEU A 192 2.16 -11.44 -11.59
N TYR A 193 2.38 -10.72 -12.70
CA TYR A 193 2.55 -11.30 -14.04
C TYR A 193 4.03 -11.22 -14.45
N ASN A 194 4.62 -12.35 -14.85
CA ASN A 194 6.03 -12.43 -15.23
C ASN A 194 6.14 -12.62 -16.75
N ASP A 195 6.58 -11.56 -17.43
CA ASP A 195 7.05 -11.56 -18.80
C ASP A 195 8.58 -11.42 -18.76
N ARG A 196 9.29 -12.22 -19.55
CA ARG A 196 10.76 -12.36 -19.59
C ARG A 196 11.52 -11.08 -20.00
N ALA A 197 10.85 -9.94 -20.19
CA ALA A 197 11.45 -8.63 -20.46
C ALA A 197 11.46 -7.66 -19.25
N GLY A 198 10.97 -8.08 -18.08
CA GLY A 198 11.46 -7.55 -16.80
C GLY A 198 11.04 -6.13 -16.38
N THR A 199 9.90 -5.62 -16.84
CA THR A 199 9.20 -4.52 -16.13
C THR A 199 7.96 -5.06 -15.46
N CYS A 200 8.04 -5.28 -14.14
CA CYS A 200 6.88 -5.64 -13.33
C CYS A 200 6.28 -4.36 -12.73
N SER A 201 5.04 -4.05 -13.07
CA SER A 201 4.24 -3.08 -12.31
C SER A 201 3.73 -3.76 -11.04
N VAL A 202 4.09 -3.23 -9.89
CA VAL A 202 3.40 -3.53 -8.63
C VAL A 202 2.25 -2.51 -8.54
N GLY A 203 0.99 -2.93 -8.76
CA GLY A 203 -0.18 -2.03 -8.73
C GLY A 203 -0.56 -1.62 -7.30
N PHE A 204 -1.28 -0.53 -7.01
CA PHE A 204 -2.02 0.42 -7.83
C PHE A 204 -2.34 1.67 -6.98
N TRP A 205 -2.03 2.88 -7.47
CA TRP A 205 -2.75 4.14 -7.19
C TRP A 205 -2.55 5.09 -8.37
N ARG A 206 -3.51 5.13 -9.32
CA ARG A 206 -3.75 6.30 -10.19
C ARG A 206 -5.08 6.17 -10.95
N PRO A 207 -5.94 7.20 -10.98
CA PRO A 207 -6.53 7.64 -12.24
C PRO A 207 -5.40 8.29 -13.05
N ILE A 208 -4.94 7.61 -14.09
CA ILE A 208 -3.93 8.11 -15.01
C ILE A 208 -4.54 9.27 -15.81
N PHE A 209 -3.98 10.48 -15.67
CA PHE A 209 -3.99 11.44 -16.76
C PHE A 209 -3.27 10.79 -17.94
N THR A 210 -4.04 10.47 -18.98
CA THR A 210 -3.55 9.99 -20.26
C THR A 210 -2.59 11.02 -20.86
N ASN A 211 -1.34 10.62 -21.10
CA ASN A 211 -0.62 10.98 -22.33
C ASN A 211 0.50 9.97 -22.55
N TRP A 212 0.18 8.99 -23.39
CA TRP A 212 1.12 8.09 -24.03
C TRP A 212 1.99 8.90 -25.00
N ILE A 213 3.31 8.76 -24.92
CA ILE A 213 4.18 9.01 -26.08
C ILE A 213 4.96 7.72 -26.30
N HIS A 214 4.62 7.03 -27.39
CA HIS A 214 5.44 5.97 -27.97
C HIS A 214 6.66 6.60 -28.64
N GLY A 215 7.82 6.02 -28.43
CA GLY A 215 9.02 6.27 -29.20
C GLY A 215 9.80 4.96 -29.31
N ILE A 216 9.96 4.51 -30.56
CA ILE A 216 10.65 3.31 -31.04
C ILE A 216 12.07 3.20 -30.48
#